data_AF-A0A166JMM9-F1
#
_entry.id   AF-A0A166JMM9-F1
#
_cell.length_a   1.000
_cell.length_b   1.000
_cell.length_c   1.000
_cell.angle_alpha   90.00
_cell.angle_beta   90.00
_cell.angle_gamma   90.00
#
_symmetry.space_group_name_H-M   'P 1'
#
loop_
_entity.id
_entity.type
_entity.pdbx_description
1 polymer ?
#
loop_
_entity_poly.entity_id
_entity_poly.type
_entity_poly.pdbx_seq_one_letter_code
_entity_poly.pdbx_strand_id
1 'polypeptide(L)'
;FRNFDFQPGAVVLIRNSEIEKSLDRKSKPRYAGPMIVVRRTLRGSYQLAEMDGTVSRLRYAAFRIIPYHSRTDISIPLHSL
;
A
#
# COMPACT_ATOMS: atom_id res chain seq x y z
N PHE A 1 11.45 -12.38 1.79
CA PHE A 1 10.52 -11.22 1.78
C PHE A 1 11.28 -10.00 2.24
N ARG A 2 11.24 -8.89 1.49
CA ARG A 2 11.89 -7.65 1.92
C ARG A 2 10.94 -6.91 2.85
N ASN A 3 11.40 -6.58 4.06
CA ASN A 3 10.62 -5.81 5.02
C ASN A 3 11.00 -4.34 4.84
N PHE A 4 10.08 -3.56 4.30
CA PHE A 4 10.26 -2.12 4.12
C PHE A 4 9.74 -1.40 5.35
N ASP A 5 10.43 -0.33 5.75
CA ASP A 5 10.00 0.56 6.82
C ASP A 5 9.47 1.87 6.21
N PHE A 6 8.23 1.83 5.74
CA PHE A 6 7.59 2.98 5.12
C PHE A 6 7.15 3.97 6.19
N GLN A 7 7.57 5.22 6.02
CA GLN A 7 7.16 6.31 6.89
C GLN A 7 5.74 6.80 6.53
N PRO A 8 5.02 7.44 7.46
CA PRO A 8 3.78 8.15 7.15
C PRO A 8 3.94 9.09 5.95
N GLY A 9 2.94 9.13 5.07
CA GLY A 9 2.97 9.89 3.82
C GLY A 9 3.58 9.15 2.63
N ALA A 10 4.26 8.02 2.84
CA ALA A 10 4.81 7.23 1.73
C ALA A 10 3.72 6.63 0.86
N VAL A 11 3.89 6.68 -0.47
CA VAL A 11 3.01 6.02 -1.43
C VAL A 11 3.48 4.59 -1.65
N VAL A 12 2.55 3.64 -1.53
CA VAL A 12 2.82 2.21 -1.59
C VAL A 12 1.78 1.50 -2.48
N LEU A 13 2.14 0.32 -2.98
CA LEU A 13 1.18 -0.61 -3.58
C LEU A 13 0.92 -1.80 -2.65
N ILE A 14 -0.25 -2.40 -2.78
CA ILE A 14 -0.63 -3.61 -2.04
C ILE A 14 -0.63 -4.82 -2.95
N ARG A 15 0.21 -5.80 -2.64
CA ARG A 15 0.22 -7.12 -3.28
C ARG A 15 -1.05 -7.89 -2.92
N ASN A 16 -1.71 -8.42 -3.95
CA ASN A 16 -2.83 -9.34 -3.76
C ASN A 16 -2.30 -10.78 -3.64
N SER A 17 -2.09 -11.23 -2.41
CA SER A 17 -1.53 -12.56 -2.11
C SER A 17 -2.46 -13.72 -2.50
N GLU A 18 -3.77 -13.49 -2.60
CA GLU A 18 -4.74 -14.53 -2.93
C GLU A 18 -4.66 -14.90 -4.41
N ILE A 19 -4.57 -13.87 -5.27
CA ILE A 19 -4.43 -14.01 -6.72
C ILE A 19 -3.14 -14.77 -7.07
N GLU A 20 -2.09 -14.68 -6.24
CA GLU A 20 -0.84 -15.34 -6.54
C GLU A 20 -0.93 -16.87 -6.62
N LYS A 21 -1.94 -17.47 -5.99
CA LYS A 21 -2.15 -18.92 -5.99
C LYS A 21 -3.27 -19.36 -6.94
N SER A 22 -3.98 -18.43 -7.58
CA SER A 22 -5.12 -18.76 -8.44
C SER A 22 -4.69 -19.11 -9.87
N LEU A 23 -5.47 -19.97 -10.54
CA LEU A 23 -5.19 -20.41 -11.91
C LEU A 23 -5.31 -19.25 -12.92
N ASP A 24 -6.17 -18.29 -12.61
CA ASP A 24 -6.44 -17.07 -13.37
C ASP A 24 -5.53 -15.89 -12.95
N ARG A 25 -4.43 -16.14 -12.23
CA ARG A 25 -3.49 -15.10 -11.77
C ARG A 25 -3.04 -14.13 -12.87
N LYS A 26 -2.88 -14.63 -14.10
CA LYS A 26 -2.39 -13.83 -15.22
C LYS A 26 -3.39 -12.77 -15.70
N SER A 27 -4.69 -13.00 -15.53
CA SER A 27 -5.74 -12.08 -15.99
C SER A 27 -6.14 -11.05 -14.93
N LYS A 28 -5.70 -11.22 -13.67
CA LYS A 28 -6.08 -10.34 -12.57
C LYS A 28 -4.95 -9.38 -12.18
N PRO A 29 -5.27 -8.18 -11.65
CA PRO A 29 -4.27 -7.23 -11.20
C PRO A 29 -3.45 -7.78 -10.03
N ARG A 30 -2.12 -7.74 -10.15
CA ARG A 30 -1.19 -8.25 -9.12
C ARG A 30 -1.10 -7.32 -7.90
N TYR A 31 -1.27 -6.02 -8.13
CA TYR A 31 -1.17 -4.98 -7.12
C TYR A 31 -2.44 -4.14 -7.14
N ALA A 32 -2.94 -3.80 -5.96
CA ALA A 32 -3.98 -2.80 -5.78
C ALA A 32 -3.33 -1.46 -5.47
N GLY A 33 -3.82 -0.42 -6.16
CA GLY A 33 -3.75 1.02 -5.86
C GLY A 33 -2.43 1.63 -5.38
N PRO A 34 -2.08 2.86 -5.78
CA PRO A 34 -1.26 3.71 -4.93
C PRO A 34 -2.06 4.07 -3.69
N MET A 35 -1.55 3.73 -2.51
CA MET A 35 -2.12 4.12 -1.23
C MET A 35 -1.09 4.84 -0.40
N ILE A 36 -1.54 5.72 0.49
CA ILE A 36 -0.69 6.50 1.38
C ILE A 36 -0.58 5.79 2.72
N VAL A 37 0.63 5.68 3.25
CA VAL A 37 0.85 5.18 4.60
C VAL A 37 0.38 6.22 5.61
N VAL A 38 -0.63 5.88 6.40
CA VAL A 38 -1.04 6.71 7.55
C VAL A 38 -0.08 6.47 8.72
N ARG A 39 0.11 5.19 9.07
CA ARG A 39 1.06 4.78 10.11
C ARG A 39 1.35 3.29 10.05
N ARG A 40 2.48 2.92 10.68
CA ARG A 40 2.82 1.54 11.02
C ARG A 40 2.40 1.24 12.46
N THR A 41 1.75 0.10 12.64
CA THR A 41 1.38 -0.40 13.97
C THR A 41 2.55 -1.09 14.66
N LEU A 42 2.51 -1.19 15.99
CA LEU A 42 3.55 -1.90 16.77
C LEU A 42 3.77 -3.35 16.32
N ARG A 43 2.69 -4.02 15.86
CA ARG A 43 2.75 -5.40 15.33
C ARG A 43 3.22 -5.49 13.87
N GLY A 44 3.63 -4.37 13.28
CA GLY A 44 4.19 -4.32 11.92
C GLY A 44 3.17 -4.29 10.79
N SER A 45 1.86 -4.25 11.06
CA SER A 45 0.84 -3.97 10.04
C SER A 45 0.75 -2.48 9.73
N TYR A 46 0.27 -2.13 8.54
CA TYR A 46 0.09 -0.76 8.08
C TYR A 46 -1.39 -0.38 8.03
N GLN A 47 -1.68 0.85 8.45
CA GLN A 47 -2.93 1.55 8.18
C GLN A 47 -2.67 2.45 6.97
N LEU A 48 -3.52 2.34 5.95
CA LEU A 48 -3.35 3.04 4.68
C LEU A 48 -4.56 3.93 4.39
N ALA A 49 -4.36 4.96 3.58
CA ALA A 49 -5.40 5.80 3.02
C ALA A 49 -5.34 5.75 1.49
N GLU A 50 -6.49 5.95 0.85
CA GLU A 50 -6.54 6.24 -0.58
C GLU A 50 -5.99 7.63 -0.87
N MET A 51 -5.72 7.92 -2.14
CA MET A 51 -5.08 9.19 -2.55
C MET A 51 -5.95 10.43 -2.28
N ASP A 52 -7.25 10.25 -2.07
CA ASP A 52 -8.21 11.27 -1.66
C ASP A 52 -8.17 11.57 -0.14
N GLY A 53 -7.36 10.83 0.63
CA GLY A 53 -7.29 10.93 2.10
C GLY A 53 -8.24 9.97 2.82
N THR A 54 -9.05 9.19 2.11
CA THR A 54 -9.97 8.23 2.73
C THR A 54 -9.20 7.10 3.39
N VAL A 55 -9.23 7.01 4.71
CA VAL A 55 -8.55 5.97 5.48
C VAL A 55 -9.23 4.61 5.28
N SER A 56 -8.47 3.61 4.84
CA SER A 56 -8.96 2.24 4.73
C SER A 56 -9.26 1.66 6.11
N ARG A 57 -10.39 0.97 6.21
CA ARG A 57 -10.79 0.21 7.40
C ARG A 57 -9.94 -1.06 7.60
N LEU A 58 -9.23 -1.50 6.56
CA LEU A 58 -8.41 -2.70 6.58
C LEU A 58 -7.01 -2.41 7.13
N ARG A 59 -6.43 -3.41 7.78
CA ARG A 59 -5.01 -3.41 8.15
C ARG A 59 -4.26 -4.31 7.17
N TYR A 60 -3.13 -3.81 6.69
CA TYR A 60 -2.34 -4.51 5.68
C TYR A 60 -1.06 -5.05 6.29
N ALA A 61 -0.78 -6.33 6.07
CA ALA A 61 0.45 -6.95 6.55
C ALA A 61 1.67 -6.39 5.79
N ALA A 62 2.78 -6.15 6.49
CA ALA A 62 4.01 -5.57 5.90
C ALA A 62 4.48 -6.27 4.63
N PHE A 63 4.40 -7.60 4.57
CA PHE A 63 4.86 -8.38 3.41
C PHE A 63 4.02 -8.15 2.13
N ARG A 64 2.84 -7.53 2.26
CA ARG A 64 1.99 -7.14 1.13
C ARG A 64 2.32 -5.75 0.62
N ILE A 65 3.00 -4.92 1.40
CA ILE A 65 3.27 -3.52 1.04
C ILE A 65 4.58 -3.44 0.27
N ILE A 66 4.55 -2.80 -0.90
CA ILE A 66 5.72 -2.59 -1.76
C ILE A 66 5.84 -1.11 -2.15
N PRO A 67 7.03 -0.61 -2.47
CA PRO A 67 7.21 0.79 -2.85
C PRO A 67 6.43 1.09 -4.13
N TYR A 68 5.75 2.24 -4.16
CA TYR A 68 5.23 2.80 -5.40
C TYR A 68 6.33 3.65 -6.06
N HIS A 69 6.75 3.27 -7.26
CA HIS A 69 7.67 4.08 -8.06
C HIS A 69 6.85 4.95 -9.01
N SER A 70 6.66 6.21 -8.64
CA SER A 70 5.96 7.18 -9.48
C SER A 70 6.79 7.49 -10.72
N ARG A 71 6.11 7.76 -11.85
CA ARG A 71 6.78 8.23 -13.08
C ARG A 71 7.06 9.74 -13.04
N THR A 72 6.41 10.45 -12.14
CA THR A 72 6.45 11.91 -11.97
C THR A 72 6.39 12.22 -10.48
N ASP A 73 6.92 13.36 -10.04
CA ASP A 73 6.80 13.81 -8.66
C ASP A 73 5.33 14.03 -8.29
N ILE A 74 4.87 13.30 -7.26
CA ILE A 74 3.50 13.41 -6.74
C ILE A 74 3.59 14.17 -5.42
N SER A 75 3.20 15.44 -5.42
CA SER A 75 3.06 16.23 -4.20
C SER A 75 1.69 15.98 -3.60
N ILE A 76 1.61 15.12 -2.58
CA ILE A 76 0.38 14.88 -1.83
C ILE A 76 0.33 15.88 -0.67
N PRO A 77 -0.67 16.78 -0.60
CA PRO A 77 -0.79 17.71 0.50
C PRO A 77 -1.02 16.95 1.82
N LEU A 78 -0.12 17.14 2.77
CA LEU A 78 -0.10 16.48 4.08
C LEU A 78 -1.32 16.82 4.97
N HIS A 79 -2.13 17.82 4.60
CA HIS A 79 -3.27 18.31 5.39
C HIS A 79 -4.44 17.31 5.48
N SER A 80 -4.42 16.22 4.70
CA SER A 80 -5.54 15.29 4.55
C SER A 80 -5.39 13.96 5.29
N LEU A 81 -4.40 13.79 6.19
CA LEU A 81 -4.11 12.53 6.91
C LEU A 81 -4.39 12.62 8.42
#